data_AF-A0A4Z1EBD9-F1
#
_entry.id   AF-A0A4Z1EBD9-F1
#
_cell.length_a   1.000
_cell.length_b   1.000
_cell.length_c   1.000
_cell.angle_alpha   90.00
_cell.angle_beta   90.00
_cell.angle_gamma   90.00
#
_symmetry.space_group_name_H-M   'P 1'
#
loop_
_entity.id
_entity.type
_entity.pdbx_description
1 polymer ?
#
loop_
_entity_poly.entity_id
_entity_poly.type
_entity_poly.pdbx_seq_one_letter_code
_entity_poly.pdbx_strand_id
1 'polypeptide(L)'
;MKLQILAAIIGLLPALVVSCAGYTNCLCQKNDGSYFDDAATAHACGNDHIKGDVEKFSDGRSYCTMLELPVAGVDDGGVAIFPIDNCKFADICYDWNHDYSSNCWDKY
;
A
#
# COMPACT_ATOMS: atom_id res chain seq x y z
N MET A 1 -17.54 -34.90 10.40
CA MET A 1 -17.56 -33.46 10.74
C MET A 1 -16.18 -32.87 11.10
N LYS A 2 -15.06 -33.40 10.59
CA LYS A 2 -13.71 -32.85 10.87
C LYS A 2 -12.98 -32.29 9.65
N LEU A 3 -13.42 -32.61 8.43
CA LEU A 3 -12.75 -32.19 7.18
C LEU A 3 -13.22 -30.84 6.60
N GLN A 4 -14.33 -30.28 7.06
CA GLN A 4 -14.87 -29.02 6.49
C GLN A 4 -14.18 -27.77 7.03
N ILE A 5 -13.55 -27.84 8.21
CA ILE A 5 -12.84 -26.70 8.81
C ILE A 5 -11.52 -26.43 8.07
N LEU A 6 -10.84 -27.48 7.59
CA LEU A 6 -9.57 -27.32 6.86
C LEU A 6 -9.73 -26.61 5.50
N ALA A 7 -10.84 -26.88 4.80
CA ALA A 7 -11.10 -26.28 3.48
C ALA A 7 -11.37 -24.76 3.56
N ALA A 8 -11.99 -24.29 4.65
CA ALA A 8 -12.23 -22.86 4.87
C ALA A 8 -10.91 -22.08 5.11
N ILE A 9 -9.94 -22.69 5.81
CA ILE A 9 -8.65 -22.06 6.10
C ILE A 9 -7.82 -21.93 4.81
N ILE A 10 -7.81 -22.95 3.95
CA ILE A 10 -7.08 -22.94 2.67
C ILE A 10 -7.71 -21.96 1.66
N GLY A 11 -9.02 -21.75 1.72
CA GLY A 11 -9.72 -20.76 0.89
C GLY A 11 -9.52 -19.30 1.29
N LEU A 12 -9.20 -19.02 2.57
CA LEU A 12 -8.97 -17.66 3.10
C LEU A 12 -7.51 -17.21 2.99
N LEU A 13 -6.57 -18.15 2.90
CA LEU A 13 -5.14 -17.85 2.72
C LEU A 13 -4.85 -16.99 1.47
N PRO A 14 -5.39 -17.27 0.27
CA PRO A 14 -5.17 -16.46 -0.93
C PRO A 14 -5.54 -14.99 -0.77
N ALA A 15 -6.59 -14.68 -0.01
CA ALA A 15 -7.02 -13.30 0.23
C ALA A 15 -6.04 -12.53 1.13
N LEU A 16 -5.36 -13.21 2.05
CA LEU A 16 -4.33 -12.65 2.92
C LEU A 16 -2.96 -12.52 2.23
N VAL A 17 -2.65 -13.35 1.23
CA VAL A 17 -1.38 -13.20 0.47
C VAL A 17 -1.45 -12.05 -0.53
N VAL A 18 -2.66 -11.67 -0.97
CA VAL A 18 -2.87 -10.49 -1.82
C VAL A 18 -2.75 -9.19 -1.02
N SER A 19 -2.94 -9.21 0.31
CA SER A 19 -2.85 -8.00 1.13
C SER A 19 -1.43 -7.56 1.46
N CYS A 20 -0.38 -8.38 1.31
CA CYS A 20 1.01 -7.96 1.57
C CYS A 20 1.89 -7.94 0.30
N ALA A 21 1.33 -7.50 -0.83
CA ALA A 21 2.07 -7.34 -2.07
C ALA A 21 2.63 -5.91 -2.24
N GLY A 22 3.51 -5.74 -3.24
CA GLY A 22 3.98 -4.44 -3.69
C GLY A 22 3.00 -3.78 -4.65
N TYR A 23 2.75 -2.48 -4.45
CA TYR A 23 1.84 -1.68 -5.26
C TYR A 23 2.47 -0.36 -5.68
N THR A 24 1.96 0.23 -6.75
CA THR A 24 2.44 1.52 -7.24
C THR A 24 1.78 2.71 -6.56
N ASN A 25 0.57 2.54 -6.02
CA ASN A 25 -0.21 3.62 -5.42
C ASN A 25 -0.95 3.16 -4.17
N CYS A 26 -0.93 3.98 -3.11
CA CYS A 26 -1.60 3.71 -1.83
C CYS A 26 -2.21 4.96 -1.19
N LEU A 27 -3.35 4.78 -0.50
CA LEU A 27 -4.03 5.77 0.32
C LEU A 27 -4.39 5.18 1.70
N CYS A 28 -4.43 6.01 2.73
CA CYS A 28 -5.11 5.65 3.97
C CYS A 28 -6.61 5.92 3.84
N GLN A 29 -7.43 4.89 4.07
CA GLN A 29 -8.88 4.94 3.97
C GLN A 29 -9.50 4.38 5.25
N LYS A 30 -10.66 4.90 5.64
CA LYS A 30 -11.50 4.24 6.65
C LYS A 30 -11.84 2.81 6.26
N ASN A 31 -11.93 1.93 7.25
CA ASN A 31 -12.30 0.53 7.09
C ASN A 31 -13.71 0.33 6.51
N ASP A 32 -14.62 1.31 6.70
CA ASP A 32 -15.95 1.33 6.09
C ASP A 32 -15.96 1.86 4.63
N GLY A 33 -14.80 2.29 4.13
CA GLY A 33 -14.60 2.84 2.80
C GLY A 33 -15.10 4.27 2.59
N SER A 34 -15.66 4.91 3.61
CA SER A 34 -16.39 6.19 3.46
C SER A 34 -15.51 7.41 3.26
N TYR A 35 -14.26 7.36 3.71
CA TYR A 35 -13.39 8.53 3.78
C TYR A 35 -11.93 8.17 3.51
N PHE A 36 -11.24 9.04 2.78
CA PHE A 36 -9.80 9.00 2.53
C PHE A 36 -9.14 10.16 3.27
N ASP A 37 -8.08 9.88 3.99
CA ASP A 37 -7.39 10.87 4.82
C ASP A 37 -6.03 11.23 4.22
N ASP A 38 -5.96 12.43 3.63
CA ASP A 38 -4.75 12.93 2.98
C ASP A 38 -3.60 13.13 3.97
N ALA A 39 -3.89 13.53 5.22
CA ALA A 39 -2.87 13.74 6.24
C ALA A 39 -2.30 12.41 6.72
N ALA A 40 -3.17 11.41 6.93
CA ALA A 40 -2.73 10.05 7.23
C ALA A 40 -1.91 9.46 6.09
N THR A 41 -2.31 9.68 4.84
CA THR A 41 -1.58 9.19 3.66
C THR A 41 -0.20 9.84 3.55
N ALA A 42 -0.11 11.16 3.69
CA ALA A 42 1.17 11.86 3.67
C ALA A 42 2.09 11.43 4.81
N HIS A 43 1.52 11.20 6.00
CA HIS A 43 2.26 10.66 7.14
C HIS A 43 2.80 9.25 6.86
N ALA A 44 1.96 8.36 6.34
CA ALA A 44 2.35 6.99 6.03
C ALA A 44 3.42 6.94 4.93
N CYS A 45 3.30 7.77 3.91
CA CYS A 45 4.29 7.86 2.83
C CYS A 45 5.65 8.41 3.29
N GLY A 46 5.63 9.38 4.22
CA GLY A 46 6.84 9.93 4.83
C GLY A 46 7.49 9.04 5.89
N ASN A 47 6.94 7.85 6.17
CA ASN A 47 7.52 6.91 7.12
C ASN A 47 8.78 6.26 6.53
N ASP A 48 9.84 6.10 7.32
CA ASP A 48 11.12 5.56 6.85
C ASP A 48 11.03 4.15 6.25
N HIS A 49 9.99 3.38 6.61
CA HIS A 49 9.72 2.06 6.08
C HIS A 49 8.99 2.04 4.73
N ILE A 50 8.44 3.18 4.30
CA ILE A 50 7.80 3.35 3.00
C ILE A 50 8.75 4.14 2.09
N LYS A 51 8.96 3.65 0.87
CA LYS A 51 9.76 4.31 -0.16
C LYS A 51 8.82 4.77 -1.27
N GLY A 52 8.21 5.93 -1.06
CA GLY A 52 7.28 6.51 -2.01
C GLY A 52 7.29 8.02 -1.96
N ASP A 53 6.66 8.64 -2.96
CA ASP A 53 6.48 10.07 -3.06
C ASP A 53 5.02 10.44 -2.81
N VAL A 54 4.81 11.58 -2.15
CA VAL A 54 3.46 12.12 -1.97
C VAL A 54 3.09 12.94 -3.19
N GLU A 55 2.11 12.45 -3.96
CA GLU A 55 1.61 13.12 -5.15
C GLU A 55 0.15 13.52 -5.00
N LYS A 56 -0.21 14.68 -5.54
CA LYS A 56 -1.60 15.16 -5.52
C LYS A 56 -2.23 15.01 -6.90
N PHE A 57 -3.30 14.23 -6.99
CA PHE A 57 -3.96 13.94 -8.26
C PHE A 57 -5.15 14.87 -8.51
N SER A 58 -5.70 14.80 -9.73
CA SER A 58 -6.80 15.66 -10.19
C SER A 58 -8.11 15.50 -9.42
N ASP A 59 -8.29 14.41 -8.69
CA ASP A 59 -9.44 14.18 -7.81
C ASP A 59 -9.32 14.91 -6.46
N GLY A 60 -8.19 15.58 -6.23
CA GLY A 60 -7.92 16.39 -5.06
C GLY A 60 -7.27 15.65 -3.89
N ARG A 61 -7.05 14.33 -3.99
CA ARG A 61 -6.46 13.52 -2.92
C ARG A 61 -4.93 13.46 -3.02
N SER A 62 -4.29 13.23 -1.88
CA SER A 62 -2.85 12.97 -1.79
C SER A 62 -2.61 11.47 -1.75
N TYR A 63 -1.76 10.98 -2.65
CA TYR A 63 -1.42 9.57 -2.84
C TYR A 63 0.02 9.33 -2.44
N CYS A 64 0.30 8.16 -1.88
CA CYS A 64 1.66 7.66 -1.85
C CYS A 64 1.90 6.87 -3.13
N THR A 65 2.80 7.35 -3.98
CA THR A 65 3.22 6.71 -5.23
C THR A 65 4.55 6.00 -5.01
N MET A 66 4.78 4.88 -5.70
CA MET A 66 6.05 4.16 -5.59
C MET A 66 7.21 5.06 -6.03
N LEU A 67 8.35 4.90 -5.38
CA LEU A 67 9.54 5.65 -5.75
C LEU A 67 10.25 4.99 -6.94
N GLU A 68 10.56 5.80 -7.95
CA GLU A 68 11.39 5.43 -9.10
C GLU A 68 12.67 6.25 -9.09
N LEU A 69 13.83 5.59 -8.95
CA LEU A 69 15.14 6.26 -8.94
C LEU A 69 15.97 5.87 -10.15
N PRO A 70 16.53 6.84 -10.91
CA PRO A 70 17.46 6.53 -11.97
C PRO A 70 18.73 5.88 -11.38
N VAL A 71 19.16 4.76 -11.95
CA VAL A 71 20.37 4.07 -11.54
C VAL A 71 21.57 4.74 -12.22
N ALA A 72 22.43 5.38 -11.42
CA ALA A 72 23.63 6.03 -11.93
C ALA A 72 24.57 5.01 -12.61
N GLY A 73 25.09 5.37 -13.78
CA GLY A 73 26.08 4.56 -14.50
C GLY A 73 25.50 3.44 -15.38
N VAL A 74 24.18 3.43 -15.61
CA VAL A 74 23.54 2.58 -16.61
C VAL A 74 23.21 3.44 -17.83
N ASP A 75 23.99 3.29 -18.91
CA ASP A 75 23.89 4.15 -20.10
C ASP A 75 22.53 4.09 -20.82
N ASP A 76 21.72 3.05 -20.57
CA ASP A 76 20.39 2.84 -21.16
C ASP A 76 19.21 3.23 -20.23
N GLY A 77 19.44 4.05 -19.20
CA GLY A 77 18.33 4.62 -18.41
C GLY A 77 17.65 3.62 -17.46
N GLY A 78 18.43 2.73 -16.83
CA GLY A 78 17.92 1.82 -15.81
C GLY A 78 17.26 2.57 -14.63
N VAL A 79 16.11 2.08 -14.17
CA VAL A 79 15.36 2.64 -13.05
C VAL A 79 15.25 1.59 -11.95
N ALA A 80 15.58 1.97 -10.72
CA ALA A 80 15.30 1.18 -9.52
C ALA A 80 13.90 1.56 -9.03
N ILE A 81 13.04 0.55 -8.89
CA ILE A 81 11.64 0.74 -8.54
C ILE A 81 11.39 0.15 -7.16
N PHE A 82 10.76 0.94 -6.30
CA PHE A 82 10.48 0.59 -4.92
C PHE A 82 8.96 0.55 -4.70
N PRO A 83 8.32 -0.59 -4.98
CA PRO A 83 6.89 -0.71 -4.76
C PRO A 83 6.55 -0.60 -3.27
N ILE A 84 5.35 -0.10 -2.99
CA ILE A 84 4.84 0.11 -1.64
C ILE A 84 4.34 -1.23 -1.09
N ASP A 85 4.89 -1.68 0.03
CA ASP A 85 4.38 -2.83 0.77
C ASP A 85 3.02 -2.48 1.40
N ASN A 86 1.95 -3.06 0.86
CA ASN A 86 0.58 -2.76 1.31
C ASN A 86 0.33 -3.11 2.78
N CYS A 87 0.94 -4.18 3.30
CA CYS A 87 0.74 -4.54 4.71
C CYS A 87 1.45 -3.55 5.62
N LYS A 88 2.69 -3.17 5.28
CA LYS A 88 3.40 -2.16 6.04
C LYS A 88 2.69 -0.81 6.00
N PHE A 89 2.14 -0.45 4.84
CA PHE A 89 1.36 0.77 4.67
C PHE A 89 0.06 0.73 5.49
N ALA A 90 -0.65 -0.41 5.48
CA ALA A 90 -1.86 -0.63 6.29
C ALA A 90 -1.59 -0.47 7.79
N ASP A 91 -0.50 -1.06 8.28
CA ASP A 91 -0.10 -0.95 9.69
C ASP A 91 0.12 0.51 10.08
N ILE A 92 0.79 1.30 9.23
CA ILE A 92 1.05 2.72 9.51
C ILE A 92 -0.24 3.55 9.46
N CYS A 93 -1.14 3.28 8.52
CA CYS A 93 -2.46 3.92 8.50
C CYS A 93 -3.27 3.59 9.76
N TYR A 94 -3.21 2.33 10.22
CA TYR A 94 -3.87 1.90 11.44
C TYR A 94 -3.26 2.57 12.68
N ASP A 95 -1.94 2.68 12.77
CA ASP A 95 -1.26 3.37 13.88
C ASP A 95 -1.62 4.86 13.96
N TRP A 96 -1.91 5.50 12.81
CA TRP A 96 -2.44 6.88 12.78
C TRP A 96 -3.86 6.95 13.36
N ASN A 97 -4.72 6.02 12.94
CA ASN A 97 -6.08 5.88 13.45
C ASN A 97 -6.56 4.44 13.25
N HIS A 98 -6.95 3.78 14.34
CA HIS A 98 -7.35 2.36 14.32
C HIS A 98 -8.58 2.05 13.46
N ASP A 99 -9.30 3.07 12.99
CA ASP A 99 -10.40 2.94 12.05
C ASP A 99 -9.95 2.93 10.57
N TYR A 100 -8.66 3.05 10.30
CA TYR A 100 -8.11 3.14 8.95
C TYR A 100 -7.35 1.86 8.56
N SER A 101 -7.26 1.65 7.25
CA SER A 101 -6.40 0.68 6.60
C SER A 101 -5.86 1.27 5.30
N SER A 102 -5.10 0.48 4.55
CA SER A 102 -4.61 0.86 3.24
C SER A 102 -5.65 0.57 2.14
N ASN A 103 -5.67 1.43 1.14
CA ASN A 103 -6.26 1.16 -0.15
C ASN A 103 -5.15 1.32 -1.19
N CYS A 104 -4.59 0.20 -1.64
CA CYS A 104 -3.55 0.17 -2.66
C CYS A 104 -4.04 -0.53 -3.93
N TRP A 105 -3.59 -0.06 -5.08
CA TRP A 105 -3.92 -0.63 -6.39
C TRP A 105 -2.72 -0.54 -7.33
N ASP A 106 -2.90 -1.16 -8.50
CA ASP A 106 -1.87 -1.31 -9.52
C ASP A 106 -0.66 -2.07 -8.96
N LYS A 107 -0.77 -3.40 -9.01
CA LYS A 107 0.27 -4.30 -8.50
C LYS A 107 1.53 -4.17 -9.34
N TYR A 108 2.68 -4.13 -8.66
CA TYR A 108 3.99 -4.09 -9.28
C TYR A 108 4.56 -5.50 -9.50
#